data_AF-A0A101IPP3-F1
#
_entry.id   AF-A0A101IPP3-F1
#
_cell.length_a   1.000
_cell.length_b   1.000
_cell.length_c   1.000
_cell.angle_alpha   90.00
_cell.angle_beta   90.00
_cell.angle_gamma   90.00
#
_symmetry.space_group_name_H-M   'P 1'
#
loop_
_entity.id
_entity.type
_entity.pdbx_description
1 polymer ?
#
loop_
_entity_poly.entity_id
_entity_poly.type
_entity_poly.pdbx_seq_one_letter_code
_entity_poly.pdbx_strand_id
1 'polypeptide(L)'
;MNHVIGGYKLKKDINFLNKKLENSLKNMTEIGIEKIFSGIEIKLFTITYSLRKLMDTHRFPDSVSIKKIKIKKYKRNKGRFSPVEMFDKCYDLASGGNNEYLLLREICNQFTHANHFQPICNQKGNIKNLFFVSDRDVNKYLYSLNIKYFLKEILKIIDKDSKEIIITFDKATDKYVTVCK
;
A
#
# COMPACT_ATOMS: atom_id res chain seq x y z
N MET A 1 -20.60 8.72 -20.93
CA MET A 1 -19.77 7.52 -21.17
C MET A 1 -19.16 7.09 -19.83
N ASN A 2 -19.74 6.09 -19.18
CA ASN A 2 -19.32 5.65 -17.84
C ASN A 2 -18.05 4.80 -17.96
N HIS A 3 -16.91 5.34 -17.52
CA HIS A 3 -15.63 4.62 -17.49
C HIS A 3 -15.60 3.58 -16.36
N VAL A 4 -16.23 2.43 -16.58
CA VAL A 4 -16.20 1.25 -15.68
C VAL A 4 -14.88 0.45 -15.82
N ILE A 5 -14.00 0.83 -16.75
CA ILE A 5 -12.80 0.08 -17.15
C ILE A 5 -11.73 0.01 -16.04
N GLY A 6 -11.67 1.02 -15.15
CA GLY A 6 -10.65 1.09 -14.09
C GLY A 6 -10.84 0.08 -12.95
N GLY A 7 -12.07 -0.07 -12.46
CA GLY A 7 -12.38 -0.94 -11.31
C GLY A 7 -12.18 -2.43 -11.62
N TYR A 8 -12.58 -2.88 -12.81
CA TYR A 8 -12.47 -4.29 -13.21
C TYR A 8 -11.01 -4.76 -13.26
N LYS A 9 -10.10 -3.93 -13.81
CA LYS A 9 -8.67 -4.24 -13.86
C LYS A 9 -8.05 -4.34 -12.46
N LEU A 10 -8.40 -3.41 -11.56
CA LEU A 10 -7.92 -3.44 -10.17
C LEU A 10 -8.39 -4.68 -9.41
N LYS A 11 -9.67 -5.09 -9.56
CA LYS A 11 -10.16 -6.33 -8.94
C LYS A 11 -9.39 -7.56 -9.43
N LYS A 12 -9.09 -7.64 -10.73
CA LYS A 12 -8.28 -8.71 -11.31
C LYS A 12 -6.86 -8.75 -10.73
N ASP A 13 -6.20 -7.59 -10.62
CA ASP A 13 -4.86 -7.48 -10.03
C ASP A 13 -4.85 -7.84 -8.54
N ILE A 14 -5.88 -7.45 -7.79
CA ILE A 14 -6.04 -7.83 -6.37
C ILE A 14 -6.25 -9.34 -6.22
N ASN A 15 -7.10 -9.95 -7.04
CA ASN A 15 -7.32 -11.40 -7.02
C ASN A 15 -6.05 -12.18 -7.37
N PHE A 16 -5.27 -11.69 -8.33
CA PHE A 16 -3.97 -12.25 -8.65
C PHE A 16 -3.00 -12.19 -7.46
N LEU A 17 -2.93 -11.05 -6.76
CA LEU A 17 -2.10 -10.91 -5.57
C LEU A 17 -2.56 -11.84 -4.44
N ASN A 18 -3.87 -11.94 -4.18
CA ASN A 18 -4.40 -12.83 -3.14
C ASN A 18 -3.97 -14.28 -3.36
N LYS A 19 -4.03 -14.77 -4.61
CA LYS A 19 -3.51 -16.11 -4.97
C LYS A 19 -2.00 -16.22 -4.75
N LYS A 20 -1.21 -15.22 -5.14
CA LYS A 20 0.24 -15.24 -4.90
C LYS A 20 0.61 -15.25 -3.43
N LEU A 21 -0.17 -14.60 -2.57
CA LEU A 21 0.04 -14.58 -1.11
C LEU A 21 -0.29 -15.91 -0.42
N GLU A 22 -0.92 -16.85 -1.13
CA GLU A 22 -1.15 -18.22 -0.64
C GLU A 22 0.05 -19.14 -0.88
N ASN A 23 0.99 -18.73 -1.74
CA ASN A 23 2.21 -19.49 -1.95
C ASN A 23 3.06 -19.50 -0.68
N SER A 24 3.49 -20.69 -0.26
CA SER A 24 4.58 -20.83 0.69
C SER A 24 5.90 -20.74 -0.05
N LEU A 25 6.81 -19.92 0.48
CA LEU A 25 8.19 -19.83 -0.02
C LEU A 25 9.07 -20.99 0.47
N LYS A 26 8.51 -21.88 1.29
CA LYS A 26 9.25 -23.02 1.84
C LYS A 26 9.76 -23.90 0.70
N ASN A 27 11.05 -24.23 0.75
CA ASN A 27 11.76 -25.05 -0.25
C ASN A 27 11.90 -24.41 -1.65
N MET A 28 11.68 -23.10 -1.80
CA MET A 28 11.98 -22.40 -3.04
C MET A 28 13.45 -21.98 -3.11
N THR A 29 13.99 -21.93 -4.33
CA THR A 29 15.31 -21.33 -4.58
C THR A 29 15.24 -19.81 -4.37
N GLU A 30 16.38 -19.19 -4.12
CA GLU A 30 16.51 -17.73 -3.98
C GLU A 30 15.90 -16.98 -5.18
N ILE A 31 16.27 -17.38 -6.40
CA ILE A 31 15.71 -16.84 -7.66
C ILE A 31 14.18 -16.98 -7.70
N GLY A 32 13.64 -18.10 -7.21
CA GLY A 32 12.20 -18.33 -7.12
C GLY A 32 11.51 -17.37 -6.16
N ILE A 33 12.13 -17.10 -5.01
CA ILE A 33 11.65 -16.15 -4.00
C ILE A 33 11.65 -14.73 -4.56
N GLU A 34 12.76 -14.29 -5.15
CA GLU A 34 12.88 -12.97 -5.77
C GLU A 34 11.79 -12.76 -6.82
N LYS A 35 11.57 -13.73 -7.71
CA LYS A 35 10.53 -13.65 -8.74
C LYS A 35 9.12 -13.50 -8.16
N ILE A 36 8.85 -14.11 -7.01
CA ILE A 36 7.57 -13.94 -6.30
C ILE A 36 7.49 -12.54 -5.70
N PHE A 37 8.55 -12.10 -5.01
CA PHE A 37 8.63 -10.77 -4.39
C PHE A 37 8.46 -9.65 -5.42
N SER A 38 9.25 -9.63 -6.49
CA SER A 38 9.12 -8.64 -7.55
C SER A 38 7.72 -8.67 -8.18
N GLY A 39 7.14 -9.85 -8.35
CA GLY A 39 5.77 -9.98 -8.86
C GLY A 39 4.70 -9.41 -7.92
N ILE A 40 4.92 -9.45 -6.60
CA ILE A 40 4.05 -8.82 -5.62
C ILE A 40 4.27 -7.30 -5.60
N GLU A 41 5.53 -6.87 -5.60
CA GLU A 41 5.93 -5.46 -5.59
C GLU A 41 5.36 -4.71 -6.80
N ILE A 42 5.60 -5.20 -8.01
CA ILE A 42 5.11 -4.59 -9.26
C ILE A 42 3.59 -4.43 -9.20
N LYS A 43 2.87 -5.42 -8.68
CA LYS A 43 1.39 -5.35 -8.61
C LYS A 43 0.89 -4.43 -7.52
N LEU A 44 1.50 -4.42 -6.34
CA LEU A 44 1.16 -3.45 -5.29
C LEU A 44 1.44 -2.01 -5.75
N PHE A 45 2.58 -1.79 -6.42
CA PHE A 45 2.91 -0.50 -7.00
C PHE A 45 1.90 -0.08 -8.08
N THR A 46 1.56 -0.98 -9.00
CA THR A 46 0.57 -0.70 -10.06
C THR A 46 -0.80 -0.35 -9.48
N ILE A 47 -1.27 -1.10 -8.47
CA ILE A 47 -2.56 -0.84 -7.80
C ILE A 47 -2.51 0.54 -7.13
N THR A 48 -1.51 0.81 -6.31
CA THR A 48 -1.42 2.08 -5.56
C THR A 48 -1.19 3.30 -6.45
N TYR A 49 -0.42 3.17 -7.53
CA TYR A 49 -0.27 4.22 -8.54
C TYR A 49 -1.61 4.51 -9.23
N SER A 50 -2.36 3.46 -9.59
CA SER A 50 -3.69 3.61 -10.20
C SER A 50 -4.67 4.29 -9.25
N LEU A 51 -4.70 3.89 -7.97
CA LEU A 51 -5.52 4.53 -6.94
C LEU A 51 -5.15 6.01 -6.80
N ARG A 52 -3.85 6.34 -6.76
CA ARG A 52 -3.36 7.72 -6.71
C ARG A 52 -3.88 8.52 -7.90
N LYS A 53 -3.75 8.01 -9.12
CA LYS A 53 -4.25 8.70 -10.32
C LYS A 53 -5.76 8.88 -10.32
N LEU A 54 -6.52 7.91 -9.84
CA LEU A 54 -7.98 8.06 -9.67
C LEU A 54 -8.32 9.16 -8.65
N MET A 55 -7.60 9.22 -7.52
CA MET A 55 -7.76 10.28 -6.53
C MET A 55 -7.30 11.66 -7.05
N ASP A 56 -6.24 11.73 -7.87
CA ASP A 56 -5.72 12.99 -8.44
C ASP A 56 -6.61 13.53 -9.57
N THR A 57 -7.37 12.66 -10.23
CA THR A 57 -8.29 13.02 -11.33
C THR A 57 -9.74 13.15 -10.86
N HIS A 58 -9.98 13.19 -9.54
CA HIS A 58 -11.32 13.28 -8.95
C HIS A 58 -12.28 12.18 -9.45
N ARG A 59 -11.72 10.99 -9.75
CA ARG A 59 -12.48 9.78 -10.11
C ARG A 59 -12.77 8.90 -8.90
N PHE A 60 -12.43 9.37 -7.72
CA PHE A 60 -12.89 8.84 -6.44
C PHE A 60 -13.38 10.00 -5.56
N PRO A 61 -14.39 9.76 -4.71
CA PRO A 61 -14.82 10.76 -3.75
C PRO A 61 -13.71 11.05 -2.75
N ASP A 62 -13.67 12.27 -2.21
CA ASP A 62 -12.58 12.70 -1.31
C ASP A 62 -12.49 11.84 -0.05
N SER A 63 -13.62 11.24 0.36
CA SER A 63 -13.70 10.26 1.46
C SER A 63 -12.78 9.06 1.29
N VAL A 64 -12.47 8.67 0.04
CA VAL A 64 -11.51 7.59 -0.26
C VAL A 64 -10.09 8.01 0.09
N SER A 65 -9.72 9.24 -0.24
CA SER A 65 -8.36 9.75 -0.03
C SER A 65 -7.99 9.86 1.45
N ILE A 66 -8.97 10.19 2.31
CA ILE A 66 -8.84 10.30 3.76
C ILE A 66 -9.11 8.98 4.50
N LYS A 67 -9.31 7.87 3.78
CA LYS A 67 -9.51 6.56 4.40
C LYS A 67 -8.26 6.17 5.20
N LYS A 68 -8.43 6.01 6.51
CA LYS A 68 -7.38 5.55 7.41
C LYS A 68 -7.15 4.05 7.25
N ILE A 69 -5.89 3.67 7.02
CA ILE A 69 -5.43 2.29 6.92
C ILE A 69 -4.46 2.02 8.06
N LYS A 70 -4.71 0.93 8.80
CA LYS A 70 -3.87 0.53 9.92
C LYS A 70 -2.52 0.00 9.44
N ILE A 71 -1.45 0.50 10.05
CA ILE A 71 -0.07 0.09 9.81
C ILE A 71 0.68 -0.10 11.13
N LYS A 72 1.90 -0.65 11.04
CA LYS A 72 2.89 -0.57 12.12
C LYS A 72 4.02 0.39 11.74
N LYS A 73 4.53 1.12 12.72
CA LYS A 73 5.65 2.05 12.58
C LYS A 73 6.79 1.66 13.50
N TYR A 74 7.98 1.54 12.94
CA TYR A 74 9.22 1.20 13.64
C TYR A 74 10.16 2.39 13.60
N LYS A 75 10.70 2.80 14.74
CA LYS A 75 11.64 3.92 14.81
C LYS A 75 13.00 3.50 14.24
N ARG A 76 13.73 4.44 13.64
CA ARG A 76 15.11 4.22 13.22
C ARG A 76 16.03 4.13 14.45
N ASN A 77 16.97 3.20 14.42
CA ASN A 77 18.02 3.07 15.43
C ASN A 77 19.07 4.18 15.22
N LYS A 78 19.50 4.86 16.29
CA LYS A 78 20.52 5.91 16.20
C LYS A 78 21.88 5.32 15.76
N GLY A 79 22.59 6.00 14.87
CA GLY A 79 24.00 5.72 14.55
C GLY A 79 24.29 4.47 13.70
N ARG A 80 23.26 3.74 13.24
CA ARG A 80 23.44 2.55 12.40
C ARG A 80 23.16 2.88 10.93
N PHE A 81 24.23 3.04 10.16
CA PHE A 81 24.20 2.95 8.71
C PHE A 81 24.52 1.49 8.35
N SER A 82 23.57 0.81 7.70
CA SER A 82 23.85 -0.48 7.07
C SER A 82 23.68 -0.30 5.58
N PRO A 83 24.61 -0.76 4.73
CA PRO A 83 24.29 -1.05 3.35
C PRO A 83 23.18 -2.12 3.37
N VAL A 84 22.12 -1.84 2.61
CA VAL A 84 21.08 -2.74 2.06
C VAL A 84 20.51 -3.86 2.97
N GLU A 85 19.18 -3.88 3.10
CA GLU A 85 18.33 -5.01 3.54
C GLU A 85 18.38 -5.51 4.99
N MET A 86 19.30 -5.03 5.84
CA MET A 86 19.25 -5.36 7.28
C MET A 86 18.33 -4.41 8.06
N PHE A 87 17.01 -4.55 7.84
CA PHE A 87 16.00 -3.71 8.49
C PHE A 87 16.06 -3.77 10.03
N ASP A 88 16.40 -4.92 10.60
CA ASP A 88 16.60 -5.14 12.03
C ASP A 88 17.78 -4.35 12.62
N LYS A 89 18.82 -4.09 11.82
CA LYS A 89 19.94 -3.22 12.22
C LYS A 89 19.55 -1.74 12.15
N CYS A 90 18.82 -1.35 11.11
CA CYS A 90 18.46 0.04 10.85
C CYS A 90 17.26 0.53 11.69
N TYR A 91 16.32 -0.36 12.03
CA TYR A 91 15.07 -0.01 12.70
C TYR A 91 14.80 -0.94 13.90
N ASP A 92 14.09 -0.42 14.90
CA ASP A 92 13.75 -1.18 16.11
C ASP A 92 12.58 -2.15 15.86
N LEU A 93 12.86 -3.26 15.16
CA LEU A 93 11.87 -4.31 14.90
C LEU A 93 11.51 -5.11 16.16
N ALA A 94 12.41 -5.15 17.15
CA ALA A 94 12.24 -5.88 18.40
C ALA A 94 11.09 -5.33 19.26
N SER A 95 10.84 -4.01 19.21
CA SER A 95 9.68 -3.38 19.84
C SER A 95 8.32 -3.91 19.35
N GLY A 96 8.29 -4.64 18.23
CA GLY A 96 7.06 -5.07 17.58
C GLY A 96 6.32 -3.95 16.82
N GLY A 97 6.82 -2.71 16.88
CA GLY A 97 6.29 -1.53 16.21
C GLY A 97 5.02 -0.95 16.83
N ASN A 98 4.84 0.35 16.72
CA ASN A 98 3.64 1.05 17.19
C ASN A 98 2.51 0.91 16.17
N ASN A 99 1.29 0.71 16.64
CA ASN A 99 0.11 0.79 15.78
C ASN A 99 -0.14 2.24 15.39
N GLU A 100 -0.25 2.49 14.09
CA GLU A 100 -0.48 3.82 13.52
C GLU A 100 -1.53 3.72 12.41
N TYR A 101 -2.00 4.88 11.96
CA TYR A 101 -2.87 4.99 10.78
C TYR A 101 -2.27 5.96 9.78
N LEU A 102 -2.20 5.55 8.52
CA LEU A 102 -1.94 6.45 7.41
C LEU A 102 -3.20 6.57 6.56
N LEU A 103 -3.42 7.74 6.00
CA LEU A 103 -4.44 7.93 4.97
C LEU A 103 -4.04 7.14 3.72
N LEU A 104 -5.02 6.68 2.95
CA LEU A 104 -4.76 5.95 1.71
C LEU A 104 -3.88 6.77 0.76
N ARG A 105 -4.13 8.08 0.66
CA ARG A 105 -3.30 9.00 -0.13
C ARG A 105 -1.85 9.03 0.35
N GLU A 106 -1.61 9.00 1.66
CA GLU A 106 -0.26 8.96 2.22
C GLU A 106 0.44 7.63 1.90
N ILE A 107 -0.27 6.50 1.98
CA ILE A 107 0.28 5.20 1.58
C ILE A 107 0.68 5.21 0.10
N CYS A 108 -0.19 5.72 -0.79
CA CYS A 108 0.13 5.82 -2.21
C CYS A 108 1.36 6.71 -2.48
N ASN A 109 1.51 7.79 -1.72
CA ASN A 109 2.69 8.65 -1.81
C ASN A 109 3.95 7.94 -1.32
N GLN A 110 3.89 7.21 -0.19
CA GLN A 110 5.02 6.43 0.31
C GLN A 110 5.46 5.35 -0.68
N PHE A 111 4.52 4.71 -1.38
CA PHE A 111 4.83 3.68 -2.37
C PHE A 111 5.45 4.29 -3.63
N THR A 112 4.96 5.45 -4.09
CA THR A 112 5.51 6.13 -5.27
C THR A 112 6.97 6.55 -5.06
N HIS A 113 7.29 7.03 -3.86
CA HIS A 113 8.61 7.53 -3.50
C HIS A 113 9.41 6.53 -2.66
N ALA A 114 9.08 5.24 -2.76
CA ALA A 114 9.62 4.22 -1.89
C ALA A 114 11.14 4.10 -2.05
N ASN A 115 11.86 4.27 -0.94
CA ASN A 115 13.26 3.90 -0.82
C ASN A 115 13.40 2.42 -0.40
N HIS A 116 12.51 1.96 0.48
CA HIS A 116 12.35 0.54 0.79
C HIS A 116 10.94 0.10 0.39
N PHE A 117 10.84 -1.08 -0.23
CA PHE A 117 9.57 -1.65 -0.68
C PHE A 117 9.68 -3.17 -0.83
N GLN A 118 9.56 -3.91 0.27
CA GLN A 118 9.90 -5.34 0.29
C GLN A 118 8.83 -6.18 1.00
N PRO A 119 8.26 -7.21 0.34
CA PRO A 119 7.43 -8.20 0.98
C PRO A 119 8.22 -9.01 2.02
N ILE A 120 7.60 -9.30 3.15
CA ILE A 120 8.20 -10.05 4.25
C ILE A 120 7.37 -11.30 4.53
N CYS A 121 8.06 -12.43 4.62
CA CYS A 121 7.48 -13.70 5.03
C CYS A 121 7.67 -13.97 6.52
N ASN A 122 6.80 -14.80 7.10
CA ASN A 122 7.02 -15.32 8.44
C ASN A 122 7.96 -16.53 8.43
N GLN A 123 8.29 -17.07 9.60
CA GLN A 123 9.11 -18.28 9.75
C GLN A 123 8.56 -19.52 9.03
N LYS A 124 7.26 -19.53 8.67
CA LYS A 124 6.62 -20.60 7.90
C LYS A 124 6.73 -20.40 6.37
N GLY A 125 7.42 -19.34 5.93
CA GLY A 125 7.56 -18.97 4.52
C GLY A 125 6.32 -18.31 3.93
N ASN A 126 5.34 -17.90 4.74
CA ASN A 126 4.11 -17.28 4.26
C ASN A 126 4.29 -15.76 4.17
N ILE A 127 4.06 -15.19 2.98
CA ILE A 127 4.13 -13.76 2.74
C ILE A 127 2.93 -13.08 3.38
N LYS A 128 3.19 -12.15 4.32
CA LYS A 128 2.12 -11.55 5.13
C LYS A 128 2.14 -10.03 5.11
N ASN A 129 3.33 -9.46 5.24
CA ASN A 129 3.49 -8.02 5.40
C ASN A 129 4.37 -7.45 4.29
N LEU A 130 4.28 -6.15 4.11
CA LEU A 130 5.15 -5.35 3.27
C LEU A 130 5.87 -4.36 4.18
N PHE A 131 7.19 -4.31 4.10
CA PHE A 131 7.98 -3.21 4.65
C PHE A 131 8.15 -2.13 3.60
N PHE A 132 7.88 -0.88 4.00
CA PHE A 132 7.99 0.24 3.09
C PHE A 132 8.35 1.53 3.82
N VAL A 133 9.06 2.42 3.13
CA VAL A 133 9.26 3.82 3.53
C VAL A 133 9.74 4.62 2.32
N SER A 134 9.30 5.87 2.23
CA SER A 134 9.82 6.82 1.24
C SER A 134 11.24 7.29 1.53
N ASP A 135 11.90 7.80 0.51
CA ASP A 135 13.17 8.52 0.59
C ASP A 135 13.18 9.65 1.63
N ARG A 136 12.09 10.41 1.77
CA ARG A 136 11.94 11.50 2.76
C ARG A 136 11.99 11.00 4.20
N ASP A 137 11.55 9.78 4.41
CA ASP A 137 11.22 9.25 5.72
C ASP A 137 12.14 8.11 6.18
N VAL A 138 12.97 7.59 5.28
CA VAL A 138 13.91 6.48 5.53
C VAL A 138 14.81 6.73 6.75
N ASN A 139 15.17 7.98 7.01
CA ASN A 139 16.00 8.35 8.15
C ASN A 139 15.23 8.49 9.48
N LYS A 140 13.92 8.25 9.49
CA LYS A 140 13.04 8.44 10.65
C LYS A 140 12.40 7.13 11.11
N TYR A 141 11.80 6.39 10.18
CA TYR A 141 11.00 5.23 10.51
C TYR A 141 10.91 4.23 9.35
N LEU A 142 10.47 3.01 9.66
CA LEU A 142 10.03 2.01 8.70
C LEU A 142 8.55 1.69 8.95
N TYR A 143 7.78 1.53 7.89
CA TYR A 143 6.39 1.10 8.01
C TYR A 143 6.23 -0.38 7.66
N SER A 144 5.25 -1.02 8.30
CA SER A 144 4.78 -2.34 7.91
C SER A 144 3.26 -2.36 7.73
N LEU A 145 2.83 -2.97 6.64
CA LEU A 145 1.42 -3.13 6.31
C LEU A 145 1.13 -4.60 6.04
N ASN A 146 0.02 -5.10 6.58
CA ASN A 146 -0.47 -6.43 6.21
C ASN A 146 -1.09 -6.39 4.81
N ILE A 147 -0.54 -7.17 3.87
CA ILE A 147 -0.90 -7.07 2.45
C ILE A 147 -2.36 -7.51 2.23
N LYS A 148 -2.78 -8.65 2.81
CA LYS A 148 -4.17 -9.15 2.66
C LYS A 148 -5.20 -8.16 3.22
N TYR A 149 -4.91 -7.56 4.38
CA TYR A 149 -5.75 -6.52 4.96
C TYR A 149 -5.84 -5.30 4.05
N PHE A 150 -4.72 -4.81 3.54
CA PHE A 150 -4.70 -3.67 2.61
C PHE A 150 -5.55 -3.95 1.37
N LEU A 151 -5.33 -5.08 0.70
CA LEU A 151 -6.10 -5.48 -0.47
C LEU A 151 -7.60 -5.57 -0.19
N LYS A 152 -7.99 -6.07 1.00
CA LYS A 152 -9.39 -6.09 1.44
C LYS A 152 -9.98 -4.68 1.59
N GLU A 153 -9.24 -3.74 2.18
CA GLU A 153 -9.69 -2.35 2.28
C GLU A 153 -9.81 -1.69 0.90
N ILE A 154 -8.90 -2.00 -0.03
CA ILE A 154 -9.00 -1.51 -1.42
C ILE A 154 -10.20 -2.10 -2.15
N LEU A 155 -10.50 -3.40 -2.00
CA LEU A 155 -11.69 -4.01 -2.59
C LEU A 155 -12.97 -3.32 -2.10
N LYS A 156 -13.09 -3.03 -0.81
CA LYS A 156 -14.24 -2.30 -0.25
C LYS A 156 -14.43 -0.91 -0.88
N ILE A 157 -13.35 -0.27 -1.33
CA ILE A 157 -13.42 1.02 -2.03
C ILE A 157 -13.91 0.80 -3.46
N ILE A 158 -13.27 -0.10 -4.20
CA ILE A 158 -13.62 -0.38 -5.60
C ILE A 158 -15.04 -0.95 -5.75
N ASP A 159 -15.51 -1.72 -4.78
CA ASP A 159 -16.87 -2.28 -4.77
C ASP A 159 -17.95 -1.23 -4.48
N LYS A 160 -17.59 -0.08 -3.89
CA LYS A 160 -18.51 1.04 -3.67
C LYS A 160 -18.58 1.99 -4.87
N ASP A 161 -17.52 2.08 -5.68
CA ASP A 161 -17.43 2.99 -6.83
C ASP A 161 -17.95 2.37 -8.14
N SER A 162 -19.28 2.36 -8.26
CA SER A 162 -19.96 2.25 -9.56
C SER A 162 -21.17 3.18 -9.66
N LYS A 163 -21.24 4.21 -8.81
CA LYS A 163 -22.36 5.15 -8.78
C LYS A 163 -21.82 6.57 -9.03
N GLU A 164 -22.67 7.44 -9.54
CA GLU A 164 -22.27 8.65 -10.25
C GLU A 164 -21.36 9.56 -9.40
N ILE A 165 -20.27 10.05 -10.00
CA ILE A 165 -19.35 10.99 -9.35
C ILE A 165 -19.81 12.41 -9.69
N ILE A 166 -20.06 13.21 -8.67
CA ILE A 166 -20.44 14.62 -8.81
C ILE A 166 -19.37 15.48 -8.14
N ILE A 167 -18.90 16.49 -8.87
CA ILE A 167 -18.03 17.53 -8.31
C ILE A 167 -18.94 18.69 -7.89
N THR A 168 -18.88 19.06 -6.62
CA THR A 168 -19.64 20.18 -6.04
C THR A 168 -18.68 21.21 -5.47
N PHE A 169 -19.08 22.48 -5.42
CA PHE A 169 -18.27 23.52 -4.78
C PHE A 169 -18.74 23.73 -3.34
N ASP A 170 -17.87 23.48 -2.37
CA ASP A 170 -18.13 23.75 -0.96
C ASP A 170 -17.71 25.19 -0.63
N LYS A 171 -18.72 26.04 -0.42
CA LYS A 171 -18.53 27.46 -0.08
C LYS A 171 -17.90 27.66 1.31
N ALA A 172 -18.02 26.71 2.23
CA ALA A 172 -17.46 26.86 3.57
C ALA A 172 -15.94 26.64 3.58
N THR A 173 -15.46 25.75 2.71
CA THR A 173 -14.02 25.43 2.61
C THR A 173 -13.34 26.06 1.40
N ASP A 174 -14.10 26.77 0.55
CA ASP A 174 -13.68 27.41 -0.70
C ASP A 174 -12.99 26.41 -1.66
N LYS A 175 -13.53 25.20 -1.74
CA LYS A 175 -12.93 24.06 -2.47
C LYS A 175 -13.96 23.26 -3.22
N TYR A 176 -13.54 22.66 -4.34
CA TYR A 176 -14.29 21.61 -4.99
C TYR A 176 -14.20 20.32 -4.20
N VAL A 177 -15.34 19.69 -3.94
CA VAL A 177 -15.48 18.42 -3.23
C VAL A 177 -16.10 17.39 -4.16
N THR A 178 -15.48 16.21 -4.21
CA THR A 178 -15.95 15.08 -5.03
C THR A 178 -16.76 14.14 -4.17
N VAL A 179 -18.02 13.91 -4.56
CA VAL A 179 -18.96 13.02 -3.85
C VAL A 179 -19.48 11.92 -4.78
N CYS A 180 -19.82 10.76 -4.21
CA CYS A 180 -20.43 9.63 -4.90
C CYS A 180 -21.92 9.57 -4.50
N LYS A 181 -22.84 9.47 -5.47
CA LYS A 181 -24.28 9.28 -5.25
C LYS A 181 -24.69 7.85 -5.57
#